data_AF-A0A9X2NVU1-F1
#
_entry.id   AF-A0A9X2NVU1-F1
#
_cell.length_a   1.000
_cell.length_b   1.000
_cell.length_c   1.000
_cell.angle_alpha   90.00
_cell.angle_beta   90.00
_cell.angle_gamma   90.00
#
_symmetry.space_group_name_H-M   'P 1'
#
loop_
_entity.id
_entity.type
_entity.pdbx_description
1 polymer ?
#
loop_
_entity_poly.entity_id
_entity_poly.type
_entity_poly.pdbx_seq_one_letter_code
_entity_poly.pdbx_strand_id
1 'polypeptide(L)'
;MQLFQLVIGFVFGWLIDINMALTAGLECTTWSSQIFAQFAGCTIMGIGIAFEVRCGSVTMPGEGISITVSQVTKRPFAKVKIWVDTTLVLLAVAGCYLFFGSWQWNVIGIGTLFAMIYVGLVVKFIAPHLGWFDRLLTYRPGFRRYLFGLARLLYRRGEVKE
;
A
#
# COMPACT_ATOMS: atom_id res chain seq x y z
N MET A 1 -13.34 9.76 -10.64
CA MET A 1 -12.34 9.30 -9.65
C MET A 1 -11.71 7.96 -9.98
N GLN A 2 -12.41 6.98 -10.59
CA GLN A 2 -11.80 5.70 -11.03
C GLN A 2 -10.79 5.85 -12.18
N LEU A 3 -10.98 6.81 -13.11
CA LEU A 3 -10.05 7.00 -14.23
C LEU A 3 -8.63 7.37 -13.77
N PHE A 4 -8.49 8.13 -12.69
CA PHE A 4 -7.18 8.46 -12.10
C PHE A 4 -6.48 7.22 -11.52
N GLN A 5 -7.23 6.24 -11.02
CA GLN A 5 -6.68 4.99 -10.51
C GLN A 5 -6.08 4.15 -11.65
N LEU A 6 -6.70 4.16 -12.83
CA LEU A 6 -6.15 3.51 -14.02
C LEU A 6 -4.83 4.16 -14.45
N VAL A 7 -4.77 5.50 -14.50
CA VAL A 7 -3.55 6.23 -14.86
C VAL A 7 -2.42 5.96 -13.86
N ILE A 8 -2.72 5.99 -12.55
CA ILE A 8 -1.73 5.75 -11.51
C ILE A 8 -1.27 4.29 -11.52
N GLY A 9 -2.19 3.34 -11.73
CA GLY A 9 -1.85 1.94 -11.91
C GLY A 9 -0.94 1.71 -13.12
N PHE A 10 -1.15 2.43 -14.22
CA PHE A 10 -0.29 2.38 -15.40
C PHE A 10 1.11 2.91 -15.10
N VAL A 11 1.23 4.07 -14.44
CA VAL A 11 2.54 4.64 -14.05
C VAL A 11 3.26 3.71 -13.07
N PHE A 12 2.55 3.14 -12.10
CA PHE A 12 3.12 2.20 -11.14
C PHE A 12 3.58 0.90 -11.82
N GLY A 13 2.80 0.38 -12.77
CA GLY A 13 3.20 -0.75 -13.61
C GLY A 13 4.49 -0.44 -14.37
N TRP A 14 4.57 0.71 -15.04
CA TRP A 14 5.77 1.15 -15.75
C TRP A 14 6.99 1.28 -14.82
N LEU A 15 6.80 1.76 -13.59
CA LEU A 15 7.88 1.82 -12.59
C LEU A 15 8.34 0.43 -12.13
N ILE A 16 7.43 -0.54 -12.00
CA ILE A 16 7.79 -1.93 -11.72
C ILE A 16 8.59 -2.50 -12.90
N ASP A 17 8.16 -2.26 -14.13
CA ASP A 17 8.88 -2.74 -15.33
C ASP A 17 10.30 -2.17 -15.40
N ILE A 18 10.47 -0.87 -15.11
CA ILE A 18 11.80 -0.24 -14.98
C ILE A 18 12.59 -0.89 -13.85
N ASN A 19 11.96 -1.14 -12.69
CA ASN A 19 12.65 -1.77 -11.57
C ASN A 19 13.12 -3.19 -11.93
N MET A 20 12.30 -3.96 -12.64
CA MET A 20 12.66 -5.26 -13.18
C MET A 20 13.79 -5.18 -14.21
N ALA A 21 13.76 -4.19 -15.11
CA ALA A 21 14.85 -3.97 -16.06
C ALA A 21 16.18 -3.58 -15.38
N LEU A 22 16.11 -2.76 -14.33
CA LEU A 22 17.27 -2.32 -13.56
C LEU A 22 17.87 -3.45 -12.71
N THR A 23 17.01 -4.35 -12.21
CA THR A 23 17.40 -5.53 -11.42
C THR A 23 17.65 -6.77 -12.27
N ALA A 24 17.50 -6.70 -13.60
CA ALA A 24 17.76 -7.82 -14.50
C ALA A 24 19.23 -8.28 -14.47
N GLY A 25 20.18 -7.40 -14.14
CA GLY A 25 21.59 -7.76 -13.96
C GLY A 25 21.92 -8.39 -12.60
N LEU A 26 20.96 -8.45 -11.67
CA LEU A 26 21.11 -9.07 -10.36
C LEU A 26 20.72 -10.56 -10.46
N GLU A 27 21.59 -11.37 -11.05
CA GLU A 27 21.44 -12.83 -10.99
C GLU A 27 21.74 -13.31 -9.56
N CYS A 28 20.71 -13.38 -8.74
CA CYS A 28 20.80 -13.90 -7.37
C CYS A 28 20.95 -15.42 -7.38
N THR A 29 22.12 -15.92 -7.80
CA THR A 29 22.43 -17.35 -7.90
C THR A 29 22.79 -17.97 -6.54
N THR A 30 23.17 -17.14 -5.56
CA THR A 30 23.55 -17.59 -4.23
C THR A 30 22.38 -17.44 -3.25
N TRP A 31 22.09 -18.46 -2.44
CA TRP A 31 21.04 -18.44 -1.42
C TRP A 31 21.07 -17.20 -0.50
N SER A 32 22.26 -16.72 -0.15
CA SER A 32 22.44 -15.50 0.64
C SER A 32 21.93 -14.24 -0.08
N SER A 33 22.26 -14.08 -1.36
CA SER A 33 21.82 -12.94 -2.17
C SER A 33 20.30 -12.90 -2.34
N GLN A 34 19.65 -14.06 -2.53
CA GLN A 34 18.19 -14.17 -2.63
C GLN A 34 17.49 -13.74 -1.35
N ILE A 35 17.99 -14.19 -0.18
CA ILE A 35 17.42 -13.81 1.11
C ILE A 35 17.58 -12.31 1.37
N PHE A 36 18.76 -11.75 1.07
CA PHE A 36 19.00 -10.31 1.22
C PHE A 36 18.13 -9.48 0.29
N ALA A 37 18.02 -9.86 -0.98
CA ALA A 37 17.17 -9.19 -1.96
C ALA A 37 15.69 -9.24 -1.54
N GLN A 38 15.22 -10.41 -1.08
CA GLN A 38 13.85 -10.58 -0.59
C GLN A 38 13.58 -9.71 0.64
N PHE A 39 14.50 -9.69 1.59
CA PHE A 39 14.37 -8.90 2.80
C PHE A 39 14.34 -7.40 2.47
N ALA A 40 15.32 -6.91 1.70
CA ALA A 40 15.39 -5.53 1.27
C ALA A 40 14.14 -5.10 0.48
N GLY A 41 13.69 -5.93 -0.47
CA GLY A 41 12.48 -5.69 -1.25
C GLY A 41 11.23 -5.58 -0.38
N CYS A 42 11.04 -6.53 0.55
CA CYS A 42 9.90 -6.50 1.47
C CYS A 42 9.96 -5.30 2.43
N THR A 43 11.16 -4.89 2.88
CA THR A 43 11.31 -3.70 3.72
C THR A 43 10.93 -2.44 2.97
N ILE A 44 11.46 -2.23 1.76
CA ILE A 44 11.17 -1.06 0.92
C ILE A 44 9.68 -1.02 0.57
N MET A 45 9.09 -2.17 0.22
CA MET A 45 7.66 -2.29 -0.06
C MET A 45 6.81 -1.94 1.17
N GLY A 46 7.15 -2.47 2.35
CA GLY A 46 6.46 -2.16 3.59
C GLY A 46 6.53 -0.67 3.98
N ILE A 47 7.68 -0.03 3.72
CA ILE A 47 7.84 1.41 3.90
C ILE A 47 6.96 2.19 2.91
N GLY A 48 6.98 1.82 1.62
CA GLY A 48 6.18 2.44 0.58
C GLY A 48 4.69 2.41 0.88
N ILE A 49 4.17 1.25 1.29
CA ILE A 49 2.77 1.08 1.69
C ILE A 49 2.44 1.95 2.90
N ALA A 50 3.31 2.02 3.91
CA ALA A 50 3.08 2.87 5.06
C ALA A 50 3.00 4.36 4.68
N PHE A 51 3.84 4.82 3.75
CA PHE A 51 3.75 6.18 3.20
C PHE A 51 2.48 6.40 2.38
N GLU A 52 2.09 5.46 1.51
CA GLU A 52 0.89 5.54 0.68
C GLU A 52 -0.37 5.75 1.53
N VAL A 53 -0.53 4.94 2.57
CA VAL A 53 -1.67 5.02 3.50
C VAL A 53 -1.66 6.33 4.28
N ARG A 54 -0.48 6.84 4.69
CA ARG A 54 -0.36 8.09 5.44
C ARG A 54 -0.62 9.33 4.60
N CYS A 55 -0.17 9.35 3.35
CA CYS A 55 -0.40 10.46 2.43
C CYS A 55 -1.87 10.58 2.01
N GLY A 56 -2.70 9.55 2.24
CA GLY A 56 -4.05 9.49 1.68
C GLY A 56 -4.01 9.59 0.16
N SER A 57 -2.96 9.04 -0.46
CA SER A 57 -2.80 9.01 -1.91
C SER A 57 -3.93 8.17 -2.53
N VAL A 58 -4.10 8.26 -3.85
CA VAL A 58 -4.98 7.32 -4.55
C VAL A 58 -4.38 5.94 -4.38
N THR A 59 -4.98 5.15 -3.49
CA THR A 59 -4.42 3.87 -3.08
C THR A 59 -4.56 2.84 -4.20
N MET A 60 -3.54 2.00 -4.31
CA MET A 60 -3.55 0.88 -5.24
C MET A 60 -4.79 0.02 -4.95
N PRO A 61 -5.54 -0.45 -5.96
CA PRO A 61 -6.79 -1.18 -5.75
C PRO A 61 -6.67 -2.38 -4.80
N GLY A 62 -5.52 -3.07 -4.82
CA GLY A 62 -5.21 -4.16 -3.89
C GLY A 62 -5.14 -3.72 -2.43
N GLU A 63 -4.51 -2.58 -2.14
CA GLU A 63 -4.44 -2.02 -0.78
C GLU A 63 -5.72 -1.29 -0.39
N GLY A 64 -6.49 -0.78 -1.36
CA GLY A 64 -7.79 -0.14 -1.10
C GLY A 64 -8.77 -1.07 -0.37
N ILE A 65 -8.73 -2.37 -0.68
CA ILE A 65 -9.57 -3.38 -0.01
C ILE A 65 -9.14 -3.53 1.46
N SER A 66 -7.84 -3.67 1.74
CA SER A 66 -7.35 -3.83 3.11
C SER A 66 -7.57 -2.57 3.96
N ILE A 67 -7.52 -1.38 3.36
CA ILE A 67 -7.89 -0.10 4.01
C ILE A 67 -9.38 -0.08 4.36
N THR A 68 -10.24 -0.43 3.40
CA THR A 68 -11.69 -0.42 3.61
C THR A 68 -12.10 -1.42 4.70
N VAL A 69 -11.54 -2.63 4.66
CA VAL A 69 -11.75 -3.63 5.71
C VAL A 69 -11.22 -3.14 7.06
N SER A 70 -10.07 -2.47 7.10
CA SER A 70 -9.56 -1.85 8.33
C SER A 70 -10.51 -0.81 8.93
N GLN A 71 -11.18 -0.01 8.10
CA GLN A 71 -12.18 0.95 8.55
C GLN A 71 -13.45 0.26 9.10
N VAL A 72 -13.91 -0.80 8.44
CA VAL A 72 -15.10 -1.55 8.86
C VAL A 72 -14.85 -2.35 10.14
N THR A 73 -13.69 -3.02 10.24
CA THR A 73 -13.33 -3.86 11.40
C THR A 73 -12.77 -3.04 12.57
N LYS A 74 -12.49 -1.74 12.39
CA LYS A 74 -11.80 -0.86 13.37
C LYS A 74 -10.48 -1.45 13.90
N ARG A 75 -9.81 -2.27 13.09
CA ARG A 75 -8.51 -2.89 13.42
C ARG A 75 -7.40 -2.10 12.73
N PRO A 76 -6.18 -2.04 13.31
CA PRO A 76 -5.08 -1.31 12.69
C PRO A 76 -4.77 -1.89 11.30
N PHE A 77 -4.57 -1.00 10.33
CA PHE A 77 -4.34 -1.32 8.92
C PHE A 77 -3.30 -2.44 8.72
N ALA A 78 -2.17 -2.35 9.42
CA ALA A 78 -1.11 -3.35 9.35
C ALA A 78 -1.58 -4.78 9.69
N LYS A 79 -2.48 -4.94 10.67
CA LYS A 79 -3.02 -6.27 11.02
C LYS A 79 -3.97 -6.79 9.95
N VAL A 80 -4.80 -5.92 9.39
CA VAL A 80 -5.73 -6.31 8.32
C VAL A 80 -4.96 -6.69 7.05
N LYS A 81 -3.88 -5.96 6.75
CA LYS A 81 -3.00 -6.31 5.64
C LYS A 81 -2.40 -7.71 5.78
N ILE A 82 -1.86 -8.06 6.95
CA ILE A 82 -1.35 -9.42 7.20
C ILE A 82 -2.42 -10.47 6.92
N TRP A 83 -3.66 -10.22 7.36
CA TRP A 83 -4.77 -11.13 7.11
C TRP A 83 -5.09 -11.29 5.62
N VAL A 84 -5.18 -10.18 4.88
CA VAL A 84 -5.45 -10.20 3.43
C VAL A 84 -4.32 -10.88 2.64
N ASP A 85 -3.06 -10.57 2.97
CA ASP A 85 -1.91 -11.19 2.32
C ASP A 85 -1.88 -12.71 2.61
N THR A 86 -2.21 -13.12 3.85
CA THR A 86 -2.29 -14.54 4.25
C THR A 86 -3.44 -15.27 3.55
N THR A 87 -4.63 -14.66 3.42
CA THR A 87 -5.75 -15.30 2.72
C THR A 87 -5.47 -15.44 1.23
N LEU A 88 -4.77 -14.48 0.61
CA LEU A 88 -4.35 -14.59 -0.78
C LEU A 88 -3.39 -15.75 -1.01
N VAL A 89 -2.40 -15.93 -0.12
CA VAL A 89 -1.47 -17.08 -0.19
C VAL A 89 -2.19 -18.40 0.05
N LEU A 90 -3.11 -18.46 1.02
CA LEU A 90 -3.92 -19.66 1.25
C LEU A 90 -4.79 -20.03 0.05
N LEU A 91 -5.40 -19.04 -0.62
CA LEU A 91 -6.16 -19.26 -1.85
C LEU A 91 -5.26 -19.73 -2.99
N ALA A 92 -4.04 -19.18 -3.11
CA ALA A 92 -3.07 -19.64 -4.10
C ALA A 92 -2.68 -21.11 -3.87
N VAL A 93 -2.42 -21.49 -2.62
CA VAL A 93 -2.13 -22.88 -2.23
C VAL A 93 -3.31 -23.81 -2.54
N ALA A 94 -4.54 -23.41 -2.18
CA ALA A 94 -5.74 -24.17 -2.47
C ALA A 94 -5.94 -24.34 -3.99
N GLY A 95 -5.71 -23.28 -4.77
CA GLY A 95 -5.71 -23.32 -6.23
C GLY A 95 -4.68 -24.29 -6.79
N CYS A 96 -3.43 -24.26 -6.30
CA CYS A 96 -2.40 -25.21 -6.70
C CYS A 96 -2.82 -26.67 -6.43
N TYR A 97 -3.45 -26.93 -5.30
CA TYR A 97 -3.94 -28.27 -4.97
C TYR A 97 -5.11 -28.71 -5.87
N LEU A 98 -6.03 -27.80 -6.18
CA LEU A 98 -7.18 -28.08 -7.06
C LEU A 98 -6.77 -28.34 -8.52
N PHE A 99 -5.79 -27.61 -9.05
CA PHE A 99 -5.38 -27.73 -10.46
C PHE A 99 -4.26 -28.75 -10.69
N PHE A 100 -3.26 -28.83 -9.80
CA PHE A 100 -2.07 -29.67 -9.98
C PHE A 100 -1.99 -30.87 -9.03
N GLY A 101 -2.97 -31.04 -8.12
CA GLY A 101 -3.05 -32.18 -7.19
C GLY A 101 -1.87 -32.31 -6.22
N SER A 102 -0.98 -31.33 -6.17
CA SER A 102 0.28 -31.36 -5.43
C SER A 102 0.72 -29.95 -5.06
N TRP A 103 1.47 -29.83 -3.95
CA TRP A 103 2.02 -28.54 -3.53
C TRP A 103 3.17 -28.14 -4.46
N GLN A 104 2.95 -27.12 -5.29
CA GLN A 104 3.96 -26.59 -6.20
C GLN A 104 4.89 -25.64 -5.45
N TRP A 105 5.94 -26.20 -4.85
CA TRP A 105 7.01 -25.46 -4.16
C TRP A 105 7.75 -24.46 -5.07
N ASN A 106 7.66 -24.66 -6.39
CA ASN A 106 8.22 -23.75 -7.39
C ASN A 106 7.45 -22.41 -7.45
N VAL A 107 6.14 -22.42 -7.18
CA VAL A 107 5.27 -21.24 -7.29
C VAL A 107 5.09 -20.54 -5.94
N ILE A 108 4.83 -21.30 -4.87
CA ILE A 108 4.72 -20.78 -3.50
C ILE A 108 5.89 -21.35 -2.69
N GLY A 109 7.01 -20.64 -2.76
CA GLY A 109 8.23 -20.99 -2.04
C GLY A 109 8.27 -20.43 -0.61
N ILE A 110 9.34 -20.77 0.11
CA ILE A 110 9.62 -20.27 1.47
C ILE A 110 9.66 -18.74 1.51
N GLY A 111 10.13 -18.09 0.44
CA GLY A 111 10.17 -16.63 0.32
C GLY A 111 8.79 -15.96 0.37
N THR A 112 7.77 -16.57 -0.24
CA THR A 112 6.39 -16.06 -0.25
C THR A 112 5.74 -16.21 1.13
N LEU A 113 5.94 -17.38 1.78
CA LEU A 113 5.48 -17.62 3.15
C LEU A 113 6.13 -16.67 4.15
N PHE A 114 7.41 -16.35 3.95
CA PHE A 114 8.11 -15.36 4.77
C PHE A 114 7.57 -13.95 4.50
N ALA A 115 7.40 -13.56 3.23
CA ALA A 115 6.97 -12.23 2.83
C ALA A 115 5.59 -11.86 3.38
N MET A 116 4.61 -12.77 3.34
CA MET A 116 3.23 -12.47 3.80
C MET A 116 3.17 -12.07 5.28
N ILE A 117 4.07 -12.60 6.12
CA ILE A 117 4.18 -12.24 7.54
C ILE A 117 5.08 -11.02 7.70
N TYR A 118 6.24 -11.03 7.03
CA TYR A 118 7.28 -10.02 7.21
C TYR A 118 6.86 -8.63 6.73
N VAL A 119 6.23 -8.51 5.56
CA VAL A 119 5.76 -7.22 5.01
C VAL A 119 4.82 -6.54 6.00
N GLY A 120 3.88 -7.30 6.56
CA GLY A 120 2.94 -6.74 7.53
C GLY A 120 3.57 -6.40 8.89
N LEU A 121 4.60 -7.12 9.33
CA LEU A 121 5.40 -6.74 10.50
C LEU A 121 6.15 -5.42 10.28
N VAL A 122 6.77 -5.25 9.10
CA VAL A 122 7.45 -4.00 8.72
C VAL A 122 6.46 -2.85 8.71
N VAL A 123 5.29 -3.00 8.06
CA VAL A 123 4.26 -1.96 8.05
C VAL A 123 3.81 -1.62 9.47
N LYS A 124 3.63 -2.62 10.35
CA LYS A 124 3.27 -2.40 11.76
C LYS A 124 4.34 -1.62 12.53
N PHE A 125 5.62 -1.85 12.24
CA PHE A 125 6.74 -1.19 12.92
C PHE A 125 6.95 0.24 12.40
N ILE A 126 6.83 0.42 11.09
CA ILE A 126 7.02 1.71 10.39
C ILE A 126 5.84 2.66 10.66
N ALA A 127 4.59 2.16 10.67
CA ALA A 127 3.39 2.98 10.85
C ALA A 127 3.39 3.93 12.06
N PRO A 128 3.78 3.52 13.28
CA PRO A 128 3.91 4.44 14.42
C PRO A 128 5.13 5.37 14.31
N HIS A 129 6.22 4.93 13.67
CA HIS A 129 7.42 5.74 13.50
C HIS A 129 7.23 6.89 12.51
N LEU A 130 6.26 6.78 11.58
CA LEU A 130 5.81 7.88 10.73
C LEU A 130 4.94 8.94 11.44
N GLY A 131 4.73 8.87 12.76
CA GLY A 131 4.03 9.92 13.50
C GLY A 131 4.68 11.31 13.37
N TRP A 132 5.98 11.38 13.08
CA TRP A 132 6.66 12.62 12.73
C TRP A 132 6.20 13.18 11.36
N PHE A 133 5.95 12.29 10.39
CA PHE A 133 5.43 12.66 9.07
C PHE A 133 3.95 13.06 9.11
N ASP A 134 3.16 12.48 10.03
CA ASP A 134 1.81 12.99 10.32
C ASP A 134 1.88 14.47 10.71
N ARG A 135 2.86 14.91 11.51
CA ARG A 135 3.00 16.32 11.88
C ARG A 135 3.30 17.22 10.68
N LEU A 136 4.04 16.71 9.69
CA LEU A 136 4.34 17.41 8.43
C LEU A 136 3.14 17.44 7.47
N LEU A 137 2.40 16.33 7.33
CA LEU A 137 1.21 16.22 6.49
C LEU A 137 -0.04 16.88 7.11
N THR A 138 -0.09 17.01 8.44
CA THR A 138 -1.12 17.78 9.15
C THR A 138 -0.88 19.29 9.01
N TYR A 139 0.17 19.73 8.30
CA TYR A 139 0.14 20.98 7.55
C TYR A 139 -0.84 20.88 6.35
N ARG A 140 -2.07 20.45 6.66
CA ARG A 140 -3.26 20.75 5.86
C ARG A 140 -3.58 22.20 6.22
N PRO A 141 -3.32 23.18 5.33
CA PRO A 141 -3.79 24.52 5.61
C PRO A 141 -5.31 24.41 5.79
N GLY A 142 -5.84 25.09 6.80
CA GLY A 142 -7.26 25.37 6.93
C GLY A 142 -7.84 26.17 5.75
N PHE A 143 -7.23 26.12 4.57
CA PHE A 143 -7.64 26.80 3.34
C PHE A 143 -9.05 26.40 2.95
N ARG A 144 -9.45 25.13 3.11
CA ARG A 144 -10.84 24.72 2.83
C ARG A 144 -11.85 25.34 3.81
N ARG A 145 -11.50 25.56 5.09
CA ARG A 145 -12.37 26.25 6.05
C ARG A 145 -12.37 27.76 5.84
N TYR A 146 -11.23 28.36 5.47
CA TYR A 146 -11.13 29.77 5.12
C TYR A 146 -11.86 30.11 3.83
N LEU A 147 -11.75 29.29 2.78
CA LEU A 147 -12.46 29.51 1.51
C LEU A 147 -13.97 29.43 1.69
N PHE A 148 -14.47 28.46 2.46
CA PHE A 148 -15.88 28.37 2.81
C PHE A 148 -16.34 29.52 3.72
N GLY A 149 -15.51 29.97 4.68
CA GLY A 149 -15.79 31.13 5.51
C GLY A 149 -15.83 32.45 4.72
N LEU A 150 -14.91 32.62 3.78
CA LEU A 150 -14.83 33.79 2.90
C LEU A 150 -15.97 33.81 1.87
N ALA A 151 -16.29 32.65 1.27
CA ALA A 151 -17.43 32.50 0.38
C ALA A 151 -18.75 32.84 1.10
N ARG A 152 -18.89 32.44 2.37
CA ARG A 152 -20.07 32.79 3.20
C ARG A 152 -20.16 34.29 3.49
N LEU A 153 -19.04 34.96 3.69
CA LEU A 153 -19.00 36.42 3.91
C LEU A 153 -19.25 37.22 2.64
N LEU A 154 -18.75 36.77 1.49
CA LEU A 154 -19.02 37.37 0.19
C LEU A 154 -20.49 37.20 -0.23
N TYR A 155 -21.07 36.01 -0.04
CA TYR A 155 -22.47 35.74 -0.39
C TYR A 155 -23.45 36.53 0.50
N ARG A 156 -23.14 36.71 1.79
CA ARG A 156 -23.96 37.51 2.72
C ARG A 156 -23.91 39.02 2.46
N ARG A 157 -22.94 39.50 1.68
CA ARG A 157 -22.83 40.91 1.27
C ARG A 157 -23.60 41.24 0.00
N GLY A 158 -24.13 40.23 -0.70
CA GLY A 158 -24.96 40.41 -1.90
C GLY A 158 -26.45 40.61 -1.65
N GLU A 159 -26.97 40.24 -0.46
CA GLU A 159 -28.41 40.37 -0.13
C GLU A 159 -28.74 41.59 0.74
N VAL A 160 -27.79 42.51 0.93
CA VAL A 160 -28.03 43.79 1.63
C VAL A 160 -27.57 44.93 0.74
N LYS A 161 -28.24 45.11 -0.40
CA LYS A 161 -28.32 46.36 -1.15
C LYS A 161 -29.50 46.27 -2.12
N GLU A 162 -30.58 46.92 -1.69
CA GLU A 162 -31.83 47.27 -2.40
C GLU A 162 -32.76 46.15 -2.85
#